data_AF-A0A822YWY5-F1
#
_entry.id   AF-A0A822YWY5-F1
#
_cell.length_a   1.000
_cell.length_b   1.000
_cell.length_c   1.000
_cell.angle_alpha   90.00
_cell.angle_beta   90.00
_cell.angle_gamma   90.00
#
_symmetry.space_group_name_H-M   'P 1'
#
loop_
_entity.id
_entity.type
_entity.pdbx_description
1 polymer ?
#
loop_
_entity_poly.entity_id
_entity_poly.type
_entity_poly.pdbx_seq_one_letter_code
_entity_poly.pdbx_strand_id
1 'polypeptide(L)'
;MIPPLRSHFPKSTLPRASKSSVLGNHDYRGDVKAQLSPVLKKLDSRWLCLRSFVLNAEIAEFFFVDTNPFVDAYFENPKGHSYDWRGVLPREKYLANLLKDIESALRESRAKWKIVVGHHAIRTVGHHGDTRELVKQLLPILKANDVDLYINGHDHCLEHISDANR
;
A
#
# COMPACT_ATOMS: atom_id res chain seq x y z
N MET A 1 -4.77 31.61 -12.64
CA MET A 1 -4.00 30.34 -12.71
C MET A 1 -4.27 29.57 -11.43
N ILE A 2 -4.96 28.44 -11.53
CA ILE A 2 -5.19 27.52 -10.40
C ILE A 2 -3.92 26.66 -10.31
N PRO A 3 -3.22 26.60 -9.16
CA PRO A 3 -2.04 25.76 -9.04
C PRO A 3 -2.44 24.28 -9.21
N PRO A 4 -1.60 23.44 -9.82
CA PRO A 4 -1.90 22.02 -9.96
C PRO A 4 -1.99 21.38 -8.58
N LEU A 5 -3.01 20.53 -8.38
CA LEU A 5 -3.12 19.64 -7.22
C LEU A 5 -1.84 18.80 -7.16
N ARG A 6 -1.00 19.04 -6.15
CA ARG A 6 0.10 18.14 -5.80
C ARG A 6 -0.50 16.80 -5.39
N SER A 7 -0.50 15.82 -6.30
CA SER A 7 -0.56 14.41 -5.91
C SER A 7 0.82 14.07 -5.37
N HIS A 8 0.95 14.02 -4.05
CA HIS A 8 2.21 13.72 -3.38
C HIS A 8 1.91 12.59 -2.41
N PHE A 9 2.49 11.41 -2.68
CA PHE A 9 2.67 10.41 -1.66
C PHE A 9 3.34 11.09 -0.44
N PRO A 10 2.69 11.13 0.73
CA PRO A 10 3.26 11.81 1.87
C PRO A 10 4.55 11.10 2.29
N LYS A 11 5.64 11.86 2.38
CA LYS A 11 6.92 11.38 2.92
C LYS A 11 6.96 11.64 4.43
N SER A 12 7.33 10.63 5.21
CA SER A 12 7.62 10.77 6.64
C SER A 12 9.03 10.31 6.96
N THR A 13 9.74 11.06 7.80
CA THR A 13 11.01 10.67 8.40
C THR A 13 10.77 9.96 9.73
N LEU A 14 11.63 9.00 10.09
CA LEU A 14 11.54 8.24 11.34
C LEU A 14 11.79 9.11 12.57
N PRO A 15 10.86 9.22 13.54
CA PRO A 15 11.22 9.44 14.94
C PRO A 15 11.66 8.10 15.57
N ARG A 16 12.39 8.14 16.70
CA ARG A 16 12.82 6.93 17.44
C ARG A 16 11.65 5.94 17.61
N ALA A 17 11.82 4.75 17.01
CA ALA A 17 10.89 3.62 16.96
C ALA A 17 9.45 3.98 16.52
N SER A 18 9.16 3.98 15.21
CA SER A 18 7.80 4.11 14.66
C SER A 18 7.11 2.75 14.47
N LYS A 19 5.80 2.71 14.66
CA LYS A 19 4.90 1.62 14.26
C LYS A 19 4.18 2.03 12.98
N SER A 20 4.71 1.63 11.84
CA SER A 20 4.17 1.96 10.52
C SER A 20 3.28 0.84 10.02
N SER A 21 2.07 1.17 9.56
CA SER A 21 1.07 0.21 9.12
C SER A 21 0.33 0.68 7.87
N VAL A 22 -0.14 -0.27 7.06
CA VAL A 22 -1.09 -0.08 5.97
C VAL A 22 -2.31 -0.97 6.21
N LEU A 23 -3.48 -0.49 5.78
CA LEU A 23 -4.77 -1.14 6.05
C LEU A 23 -4.92 -2.47 5.31
N GLY A 24 -5.47 -3.46 5.99
CA GLY A 24 -5.92 -4.71 5.41
C GLY A 24 -7.42 -4.76 5.14
N ASN A 25 -7.88 -5.86 4.56
CA ASN A 25 -9.28 -6.05 4.21
C ASN A 25 -10.20 -6.07 5.44
N HIS A 26 -9.71 -6.55 6.59
CA HIS A 26 -10.45 -6.52 7.84
C HIS A 26 -10.58 -5.12 8.45
N ASP A 27 -9.61 -4.22 8.23
CA ASP A 27 -9.74 -2.82 8.63
C ASP A 27 -10.83 -2.12 7.81
N TYR A 28 -10.89 -2.43 6.52
CA TYR A 28 -11.94 -1.94 5.64
C TYR A 28 -13.33 -2.49 5.98
N ARG A 29 -13.42 -3.66 6.63
CA ARG A 29 -14.70 -4.17 7.14
C ARG A 29 -15.18 -3.45 8.40
N GLY A 30 -14.32 -2.64 9.01
CA GLY A 30 -14.61 -1.80 10.18
C GLY A 30 -14.70 -0.31 9.81
N ASP A 31 -14.21 0.56 10.70
CA ASP A 31 -14.11 2.00 10.45
C ASP A 31 -12.68 2.37 10.04
N VAL A 32 -12.48 2.63 8.76
CA VAL A 32 -11.17 3.00 8.21
C VAL A 32 -10.73 4.37 8.70
N LYS A 33 -11.65 5.32 8.87
CA LYS A 33 -11.32 6.66 9.35
C LYS A 33 -10.81 6.63 10.78
N ALA A 34 -11.29 5.70 11.61
CA ALA A 34 -10.78 5.52 12.96
C ALA A 34 -9.30 5.11 12.96
N GLN A 35 -8.92 4.13 12.12
CA GLN A 35 -7.52 3.67 11.99
C GLN A 35 -6.57 4.76 11.46
N LEU A 36 -7.07 5.59 10.54
CA LEU A 36 -6.34 6.71 9.95
C LEU A 36 -6.35 7.98 10.81
N SER A 37 -7.07 7.96 11.94
CA SER A 37 -7.32 9.16 12.72
C SER A 37 -6.03 9.72 13.34
N PRO A 38 -5.79 11.04 13.23
CA PRO A 38 -4.67 11.67 13.93
C PRO A 38 -4.81 11.57 15.46
N VAL A 39 -5.99 11.25 15.98
CA VAL A 39 -6.20 10.98 17.40
C VAL A 39 -5.36 9.78 17.87
N LEU A 40 -5.25 8.71 17.07
CA LEU A 40 -4.42 7.56 17.44
C LEU A 40 -2.94 7.94 17.55
N LYS A 41 -2.46 8.81 16.66
CA LYS A 41 -1.09 9.35 16.74
C LYS A 41 -0.88 10.28 17.95
N LYS A 42 -1.93 10.95 18.43
CA LYS A 42 -1.87 11.72 19.69
C LYS A 42 -1.79 10.80 20.91
N LEU A 43 -2.41 9.63 20.85
CA LEU A 43 -2.39 8.63 21.93
C LEU A 43 -1.09 7.82 21.97
N ASP A 44 -0.61 7.35 20.82
CA ASP A 44 0.71 6.72 20.65
C ASP A 44 1.43 7.44 19.51
N SER A 45 2.43 8.27 19.84
CA SER A 45 3.20 9.06 18.86
C SER A 45 3.95 8.21 17.83
N ARG A 46 4.12 6.92 18.12
CA ARG A 46 4.73 5.95 17.20
C ARG A 46 3.74 5.46 16.13
N TRP A 47 2.43 5.60 16.34
CA TRP A 47 1.42 5.14 15.39
C TRP A 47 1.46 5.96 14.10
N LEU A 48 1.82 5.30 13.01
CA LEU A 48 1.77 5.84 11.66
C LEU A 48 0.97 4.88 10.77
N CYS A 49 -0.31 5.18 10.59
CA CYS A 49 -1.17 4.49 9.63
C CYS A 49 -1.77 5.53 8.68
N LEU A 50 -1.42 5.42 7.40
CA LEU A 50 -1.99 6.17 6.30
C LEU A 50 -2.40 5.15 5.22
N ARG A 51 -3.21 5.57 4.24
CA ARG A 51 -3.59 4.68 3.12
C ARG A 51 -2.37 4.26 2.31
N SER A 52 -1.63 5.23 1.80
CA SER A 52 -0.38 5.01 1.07
C SER A 52 0.59 6.13 1.41
N PHE A 53 1.86 5.81 1.64
CA PHE A 53 2.88 6.78 2.07
C PHE A 53 4.29 6.22 1.88
N VAL A 54 5.28 7.11 1.86
CA VAL A 54 6.70 6.72 1.86
C VAL A 54 7.30 6.98 3.24
N LEU A 55 7.93 5.96 3.80
CA LEU A 55 8.74 6.07 5.00
C LEU A 55 10.22 6.02 4.60
N ASN A 56 10.92 7.13 4.82
CA ASN A 56 12.35 7.22 4.55
C ASN A 56 13.14 6.80 5.80
N ALA A 57 13.94 5.75 5.65
CA ALA A 57 14.82 5.17 6.66
C ALA A 57 16.30 5.34 6.29
N GLU A 58 16.63 6.43 5.59
CA GLU A 58 17.94 6.84 5.10
C GLU A 58 18.55 5.90 4.05
N ILE A 59 18.92 4.69 4.44
CA ILE A 59 19.47 3.67 3.53
C ILE A 59 18.39 2.97 2.71
N ALA A 60 17.16 2.96 3.21
CA ALA A 60 16.01 2.33 2.57
C ALA A 60 14.82 3.29 2.52
N GLU A 61 14.01 3.18 1.48
CA GLU A 61 12.67 3.79 1.41
C GLU A 61 11.61 2.68 1.37
N PHE A 62 10.64 2.79 2.26
CA PHE A 62 9.48 1.90 2.31
C PHE A 62 8.28 2.59 1.67
N PHE A 63 7.65 1.95 0.70
CA PHE A 63 6.49 2.45 -0.03
C PHE A 63 5.27 1.65 0.41
N PHE A 64 4.49 2.18 1.35
CA PHE A 64 3.26 1.56 1.81
C PHE A 64 2.14 1.85 0.81
N VAL A 65 1.40 0.81 0.42
CA VAL A 65 0.36 0.87 -0.63
C VAL A 65 -0.95 0.28 -0.13
N ASP A 66 -2.01 1.08 -0.19
CA ASP A 66 -3.37 0.59 0.03
C ASP A 66 -3.78 -0.36 -1.10
N THR A 67 -3.70 -1.67 -0.82
CA THR A 67 -4.01 -2.72 -1.80
C THR A 67 -5.50 -3.07 -1.88
N ASN A 68 -6.32 -2.65 -0.92
CA ASN A 68 -7.74 -3.03 -0.87
C ASN A 68 -8.54 -2.56 -2.10
N PRO A 69 -8.35 -1.32 -2.62
CA PRO A 69 -9.10 -0.86 -3.78
C PRO A 69 -8.76 -1.63 -5.06
N PHE A 70 -7.68 -2.41 -5.10
CA PHE A 70 -7.34 -3.22 -6.29
C PHE A 70 -8.21 -4.46 -6.42
N VAL A 71 -8.74 -5.01 -5.32
CA VAL A 71 -9.45 -6.31 -5.35
C VAL A 71 -10.87 -6.12 -5.88
N ASP A 72 -11.12 -6.54 -7.13
CA ASP A 72 -12.42 -6.36 -7.80
C ASP A 72 -13.56 -7.04 -7.03
N ALA A 73 -13.27 -8.23 -6.48
CA ALA A 73 -14.24 -9.01 -5.72
C ALA A 73 -14.84 -8.27 -4.53
N TYR A 74 -14.13 -7.31 -3.92
CA TYR A 74 -14.68 -6.54 -2.79
C TYR A 74 -15.76 -5.52 -3.21
N PHE A 75 -15.79 -5.14 -4.49
CA PHE A 75 -16.80 -4.24 -5.05
C PHE A 75 -17.92 -5.01 -5.76
N GLU A 76 -17.57 -6.09 -6.46
CA GLU A 76 -18.51 -6.85 -7.29
C GLU A 76 -19.27 -7.92 -6.51
N ASN A 77 -18.59 -8.64 -5.60
CA ASN A 77 -19.19 -9.72 -4.83
C ASN A 77 -18.51 -9.86 -3.45
N PRO A 78 -18.83 -8.99 -2.49
CA PRO A 78 -18.13 -8.93 -1.20
C PRO A 78 -18.47 -10.11 -0.26
N LYS A 79 -19.24 -11.11 -0.72
CA LYS A 79 -19.63 -12.30 0.05
C LYS A 79 -20.22 -11.98 1.43
N GLY A 80 -21.11 -10.98 1.49
CA GLY A 80 -21.81 -10.58 2.72
C GLY A 80 -21.02 -9.64 3.63
N HIS A 81 -19.80 -9.24 3.26
CA HIS A 81 -19.06 -8.20 3.97
C HIS A 81 -19.45 -6.80 3.50
N SER A 82 -19.43 -5.84 4.42
CA SER A 82 -19.45 -4.42 4.10
C SER A 82 -18.03 -3.88 4.13
N TYR A 83 -17.73 -2.88 3.29
CA TYR A 83 -16.42 -2.25 3.21
C TYR A 83 -16.57 -0.72 3.27
N ASP A 84 -15.74 -0.07 4.10
CA ASP A 84 -15.69 1.38 4.26
C ASP A 84 -14.85 2.03 3.15
N TRP A 85 -15.51 2.37 2.05
CA TRP A 85 -14.90 3.03 0.89
C TRP A 85 -14.79 4.56 1.00
N ARG A 86 -15.03 5.15 2.18
CA ARG A 86 -14.97 6.61 2.35
C ARG A 86 -13.56 7.14 2.02
N GLY A 87 -13.46 7.98 1.00
CA GLY A 87 -12.19 8.55 0.53
C GLY A 87 -11.44 7.69 -0.50
N VAL A 88 -12.01 6.57 -0.93
CA VAL A 88 -11.51 5.74 -2.05
C VAL A 88 -12.33 5.94 -3.32
N LEU A 89 -13.60 6.34 -3.20
CA LEU A 89 -14.46 6.57 -4.37
C LEU A 89 -14.24 7.96 -4.99
N PRO A 90 -14.30 8.11 -6.33
CA PRO A 90 -14.47 7.06 -7.34
C PRO A 90 -13.23 6.15 -7.48
N ARG A 91 -13.46 4.83 -7.51
CA ARG A 91 -12.43 3.80 -7.40
C ARG A 91 -11.38 3.90 -8.51
N GLU A 92 -11.82 4.08 -9.74
CA GLU A 92 -10.95 4.13 -10.92
C GLU A 92 -9.99 5.32 -10.83
N LYS A 93 -10.52 6.48 -10.42
CA LYS A 93 -9.72 7.68 -10.22
C LYS A 93 -8.72 7.52 -9.07
N TYR A 94 -9.13 6.87 -7.99
CA TYR A 94 -8.25 6.58 -6.86
C TYR A 94 -7.10 5.67 -7.27
N LEU A 95 -7.39 4.55 -7.95
CA LEU A 95 -6.37 3.62 -8.44
C LEU A 95 -5.42 4.27 -9.44
N ALA A 96 -5.93 5.04 -10.39
CA ALA A 96 -5.10 5.75 -11.37
C ALA A 96 -4.13 6.73 -10.69
N ASN A 97 -4.60 7.49 -9.69
CA ASN A 97 -3.75 8.39 -8.92
C ASN A 97 -2.73 7.62 -8.07
N LEU A 98 -3.16 6.55 -7.39
CA LEU A 98 -2.29 5.71 -6.56
C LEU A 98 -1.15 5.12 -7.38
N LEU A 99 -1.46 4.52 -8.54
CA LEU A 99 -0.46 3.94 -9.46
C LEU A 99 0.51 5.00 -9.98
N LYS A 100 0.00 6.17 -10.39
CA LYS A 100 0.83 7.30 -10.83
C LYS A 100 1.76 7.77 -9.72
N ASP A 101 1.24 7.93 -8.50
CA ASP A 101 2.00 8.49 -7.41
C ASP A 101 3.08 7.52 -6.90
N ILE A 102 2.80 6.21 -6.84
CA ILE A 102 3.84 5.23 -6.49
C ILE A 102 4.91 5.14 -7.58
N GLU A 103 4.53 5.15 -8.85
CA GLU A 103 5.50 5.16 -9.95
C GLU A 103 6.41 6.39 -9.88
N SER A 104 5.84 7.58 -9.64
CA SER A 104 6.63 8.82 -9.46
C SER A 104 7.57 8.70 -8.26
N ALA A 105 7.06 8.24 -7.12
CA ALA A 105 7.85 8.11 -5.90
C ALA A 105 9.02 7.12 -6.06
N LEU A 106 8.80 6.00 -6.76
CA LEU A 106 9.83 5.00 -7.05
C LEU A 106 10.89 5.50 -8.03
N ARG A 107 10.49 6.28 -9.05
CA ARG A 107 11.42 6.92 -10.01
C ARG A 107 12.28 7.99 -9.36
N GLU A 108 11.70 8.75 -8.44
CA GLU A 108 12.40 9.82 -7.71
C GLU A 108 13.31 9.28 -6.60
N SER A 109 13.08 8.04 -6.15
CA SER A 109 13.84 7.41 -5.08
C SER A 109 15.29 7.15 -5.48
N ARG A 110 16.21 7.65 -4.65
CA ARG A 110 17.65 7.37 -4.70
C ARG A 110 18.11 6.47 -3.56
N ALA A 111 17.19 5.86 -2.83
CA ALA A 111 17.51 4.97 -1.73
C ALA A 111 18.25 3.73 -2.24
N LYS A 112 19.14 3.17 -1.41
CA LYS A 112 19.86 1.94 -1.75
C LYS A 112 18.90 0.75 -1.83
N TRP A 113 17.90 0.73 -0.96
CA TRP A 113 16.85 -0.28 -0.93
C TRP A 113 15.48 0.35 -1.13
N LYS A 114 14.69 -0.16 -2.07
CA LYS A 114 13.29 0.20 -2.29
C LYS A 114 12.42 -0.99 -1.89
N ILE A 115 11.63 -0.83 -0.83
CA ILE A 115 10.80 -1.88 -0.27
C ILE A 115 9.34 -1.46 -0.38
N VAL A 116 8.51 -2.24 -1.05
CA VAL A 116 7.06 -1.97 -1.14
C VAL A 116 6.32 -2.84 -0.14
N VAL A 117 5.39 -2.25 0.60
CA VAL A 117 4.59 -2.94 1.62
C VAL A 117 3.11 -2.80 1.28
N GLY A 118 2.40 -3.93 1.19
CA GLY A 118 0.97 -4.00 0.96
C GLY A 118 0.31 -5.05 1.85
N HIS A 119 -1.02 -5.16 1.79
CA HIS A 119 -1.72 -6.21 2.53
C HIS A 119 -1.84 -7.50 1.71
N HIS A 120 -2.32 -7.42 0.48
CA HIS A 120 -2.60 -8.57 -0.37
C HIS A 120 -1.36 -9.08 -1.12
N ALA A 121 -1.31 -10.38 -1.43
CA ALA A 121 -0.20 -10.98 -2.16
C ALA A 121 -0.22 -10.66 -3.66
N ILE A 122 0.95 -10.30 -4.21
CA ILE A 122 1.17 -10.34 -5.67
C ILE A 122 1.39 -11.78 -6.13
N ARG A 123 2.19 -12.55 -5.38
CA ARG A 123 2.46 -13.97 -5.56
C ARG A 123 2.30 -14.69 -4.23
N THR A 124 1.63 -15.84 -4.22
CA THR A 124 1.54 -16.71 -3.04
C THR A 124 1.18 -18.14 -3.43
N VAL A 125 1.54 -19.10 -2.57
CA VAL A 125 1.01 -20.48 -2.61
C VAL A 125 -0.06 -20.72 -1.53
N GLY A 126 -0.48 -19.64 -0.84
CA GLY A 126 -1.47 -19.63 0.22
C GLY A 126 -2.91 -19.77 -0.28
N HIS A 127 -3.82 -19.76 0.68
CA HIS A 127 -5.24 -20.02 0.43
C HIS A 127 -5.91 -18.94 -0.43
N HIS A 128 -5.50 -17.69 -0.29
CA HIS A 128 -6.12 -16.58 -1.01
C HIS A 128 -5.67 -16.50 -2.48
N GLY A 129 -4.50 -17.04 -2.79
CA GLY A 129 -3.92 -17.00 -4.13
C GLY A 129 -3.49 -15.61 -4.58
N ASP A 130 -2.89 -15.54 -5.76
CA ASP A 130 -2.42 -14.28 -6.34
C ASP A 130 -3.55 -13.26 -6.52
N THR A 131 -3.30 -12.00 -6.14
CA THR A 131 -4.20 -10.89 -6.46
C THR A 131 -3.95 -10.44 -7.90
N ARG A 132 -4.77 -10.92 -8.84
CA ARG A 132 -4.59 -10.72 -10.30
C ARG A 132 -4.48 -9.25 -10.71
N GLU A 133 -5.18 -8.37 -10.03
CA GLU A 133 -5.19 -6.93 -10.27
C GLU A 133 -3.84 -6.32 -9.90
N LEU A 134 -3.22 -6.73 -8.79
CA LEU A 134 -1.87 -6.31 -8.42
C LEU A 134 -0.82 -6.86 -9.40
N VAL A 135 -0.98 -8.11 -9.84
CA VAL A 135 -0.12 -8.72 -10.87
C VAL A 135 -0.17 -7.93 -12.17
N LYS A 136 -1.35 -7.46 -12.57
CA LYS A 136 -1.56 -6.73 -13.82
C LYS A 136 -1.15 -5.26 -13.73
N GLN A 137 -1.41 -4.60 -12.60
CA GLN A 137 -1.33 -3.15 -12.50
C GLN A 137 -0.10 -2.67 -11.70
N LEU A 138 0.21 -3.33 -10.57
CA LEU A 138 1.27 -2.88 -9.67
C LEU A 138 2.62 -3.54 -9.98
N LEU A 139 2.65 -4.86 -10.19
CA LEU A 139 3.88 -5.61 -10.43
C LEU A 139 4.72 -5.06 -11.60
N PRO A 140 4.16 -4.64 -12.75
CA PRO A 140 4.95 -4.04 -13.82
C PRO A 140 5.68 -2.76 -13.38
N ILE A 141 5.03 -1.92 -12.55
CA ILE A 141 5.65 -0.71 -11.99
C ILE A 141 6.79 -1.09 -11.06
N LEU A 142 6.60 -2.09 -10.19
CA LEU A 142 7.64 -2.51 -9.25
C LEU A 142 8.87 -3.04 -9.98
N LYS A 143 8.67 -3.87 -11.01
CA LYS A 143 9.74 -4.42 -11.85
C LYS A 143 10.47 -3.31 -12.64
N ALA A 144 9.74 -2.39 -13.26
CA ALA A 144 10.31 -1.30 -14.05
C ALA A 144 11.11 -0.28 -13.23
N ASN A 145 11.00 -0.30 -11.90
CA ASN A 145 11.69 0.62 -11.00
C ASN A 145 12.66 -0.08 -10.03
N ASP A 146 13.02 -1.33 -10.33
CA ASP A 146 14.01 -2.14 -9.61
C ASP A 146 13.71 -2.30 -8.11
N VAL A 147 12.43 -2.45 -7.74
CA VAL A 147 12.03 -2.66 -6.33
C VAL A 147 12.63 -3.95 -5.77
N ASP A 148 13.32 -3.83 -4.64
CA ASP A 148 14.08 -4.92 -4.02
C ASP A 148 13.18 -5.98 -3.40
N LEU A 149 12.20 -5.56 -2.61
CA LEU A 149 11.27 -6.46 -1.93
C LEU A 149 9.84 -5.94 -2.03
N TYR A 150 8.91 -6.88 -2.17
CA TYR A 150 7.49 -6.67 -1.88
C TYR A 150 7.13 -7.49 -0.64
N ILE A 151 6.61 -6.83 0.39
CA ILE A 151 6.23 -7.46 1.66
C ILE A 151 4.71 -7.36 1.80
N ASN A 152 4.06 -8.50 2.06
CA ASN A 152 2.62 -8.56 2.30
C ASN A 152 2.25 -9.53 3.42
N GLY A 153 0.98 -9.46 3.82
CA GLY A 153 0.33 -10.44 4.69
C GLY A 153 -0.82 -11.09 3.93
N HIS A 154 -2.03 -10.96 4.49
CA HIS A 154 -3.28 -11.56 4.00
C HIS A 154 -3.34 -13.09 4.13
N ASP A 155 -2.41 -13.82 3.54
CA ASP A 155 -2.26 -15.24 3.82
C ASP A 155 -1.62 -15.44 5.20
N HIS A 156 -2.23 -16.28 6.03
CA HIS A 156 -1.79 -16.51 7.41
C HIS A 156 -0.69 -17.59 7.47
N CYS A 157 0.35 -17.41 6.66
CA CYS A 157 1.52 -18.28 6.55
C CYS A 157 2.80 -17.43 6.38
N LEU A 158 3.97 -18.09 6.33
CA LEU A 158 5.24 -17.45 6.00
C LEU A 158 5.74 -18.02 4.68
N GLU A 159 6.01 -17.14 3.71
CA GLU A 159 6.46 -17.50 2.38
C GLU A 159 7.61 -16.57 1.94
N HIS A 160 8.53 -17.11 1.15
CA HIS A 160 9.53 -16.34 0.43
C HIS A 160 9.55 -16.81 -1.02
N ILE A 161 9.16 -15.91 -1.93
CA ILE A 161 9.04 -16.19 -3.36
C ILE A 161 9.95 -15.21 -4.10
N SER A 162 10.85 -15.75 -4.92
CA SER A 162 11.77 -14.98 -5.76
C SER A 162 11.49 -15.22 -7.24
N ASP A 163 11.59 -14.18 -8.05
CA ASP A 163 11.63 -14.32 -9.51
C ASP A 163 13.05 -14.74 -9.92
N ALA A 164 13.17 -15.84 -10.67
CA ALA A 164 14.46 -16.36 -11.12
C ALA A 164 15.13 -15.48 -12.20
N ASN A 165 14.42 -14.52 -12.78
CA ASN A 165 14.90 -13.66 -13.86
C ASN A 165 15.38 -12.29 -13.40
N ARG A 166 15.94 -12.21 -12.19
CA ARG A 166 16.53 -10.98 -11.67
C ARG A 166 18.05 -11.00 -11.76
#